data_AF-A0A2H5AJC1-F1
#
_entry.id   AF-A0A2H5AJC1-F1
#
_cell.length_a   1.000
_cell.length_b   1.000
_cell.length_c   1.000
_cell.angle_alpha   90.00
_cell.angle_beta   90.00
_cell.angle_gamma   90.00
#
_symmetry.space_group_name_H-M   'P 1'
#
loop_
_entity.id
_entity.type
_entity.pdbx_description
1 polymer ?
#
loop_
_entity_poly.entity_id
_entity_poly.type
_entity_poly.pdbx_seq_one_letter_code
_entity_poly.pdbx_strand_id
1 'polypeptide(L)'
;TTITVGLTEALVKLGKKAMLCLREPSLGPCFGVKGGAAGGGYSQVLPMEEINLHFTGDIHAVESAHNLLAAMLDNRLHQGNDLGIDPREVTWRRAMDMNERALRNIVVGLGGRANGVPRETGFDITVASEIMAILCLSENLADLKERLSKVIVGYTTKGKVVKAGDLKAQGAMAALLKEAINPNLVQTVKHVPAFV
;
A
#
# COMPACT_ATOMS: atom_id res chain seq x y z
N THR A 1 -6.34 3.21 -19.83
CA THR A 1 -7.29 2.15 -19.45
C THR A 1 -8.28 1.80 -20.54
N THR A 2 -9.05 2.75 -21.09
CA THR A 2 -10.12 2.46 -22.08
C THR A 2 -9.65 1.62 -23.28
N ILE A 3 -8.48 1.92 -23.85
CA ILE A 3 -7.90 1.13 -24.95
C ILE A 3 -7.56 -0.30 -24.51
N THR A 4 -6.98 -0.49 -23.33
CA THR A 4 -6.67 -1.81 -22.77
C THR A 4 -7.92 -2.67 -22.63
N VAL A 5 -9.00 -2.08 -22.10
CA VAL A 5 -10.29 -2.76 -21.95
C VAL A 5 -10.86 -3.09 -23.33
N GLY A 6 -10.98 -2.09 -24.22
CA GLY A 6 -11.56 -2.27 -25.55
C GLY A 6 -10.78 -3.24 -26.45
N LEU A 7 -9.45 -3.26 -26.35
CA LEU A 7 -8.60 -4.20 -27.07
C LEU A 7 -8.85 -5.63 -26.62
N THR A 8 -8.91 -5.87 -25.31
CA THR A 8 -9.18 -7.21 -24.75
C THR A 8 -10.57 -7.69 -25.18
N GLU A 9 -11.57 -6.82 -25.12
CA GLU A 9 -12.90 -7.10 -25.64
C GLU A 9 -12.91 -7.44 -27.14
N ALA A 10 -12.13 -6.72 -27.94
CA ALA A 10 -12.01 -6.99 -29.37
C ALA A 10 -11.33 -8.35 -29.63
N LEU A 11 -10.29 -8.71 -28.88
CA LEU A 11 -9.62 -10.00 -28.98
C LEU A 11 -10.60 -11.15 -28.68
N VAL A 12 -11.40 -11.04 -27.62
CA VAL A 12 -12.44 -12.03 -27.29
C VAL A 12 -13.49 -12.12 -28.39
N LYS A 13 -13.93 -10.98 -28.94
CA LYS A 13 -14.86 -10.94 -30.08
C LYS A 13 -14.30 -11.64 -31.34
N LEU A 14 -12.98 -11.65 -31.52
CA LEU A 14 -12.28 -12.37 -32.59
C LEU A 14 -12.01 -13.85 -32.27
N GLY A 15 -12.60 -14.39 -31.21
CA GLY A 15 -12.46 -15.78 -30.80
C GLY A 15 -11.12 -16.10 -30.12
N LYS A 16 -10.36 -15.09 -29.67
CA LYS A 16 -9.13 -15.30 -28.90
C LYS A 16 -9.47 -15.42 -27.41
N LYS A 17 -8.83 -16.36 -26.72
CA LYS A 17 -8.90 -16.45 -25.25
C LYS A 17 -8.03 -15.35 -24.65
N ALA A 18 -8.65 -14.30 -24.12
CA ALA A 18 -7.97 -13.15 -23.54
C ALA A 18 -8.69 -12.69 -22.26
N MET A 19 -7.91 -12.13 -21.35
CA MET A 19 -8.39 -11.43 -20.14
C MET A 19 -7.51 -10.21 -19.91
N LEU A 20 -7.99 -9.25 -19.11
CA LEU A 20 -7.23 -8.04 -18.78
C LEU A 20 -6.71 -8.05 -17.34
N CYS A 21 -5.66 -7.28 -17.11
CA CYS A 21 -5.15 -6.97 -15.78
C CYS A 21 -4.99 -5.44 -15.68
N LEU A 22 -5.59 -4.83 -14.67
CA LEU A 22 -5.47 -3.42 -14.35
C LEU A 22 -4.94 -3.23 -12.93
N ARG A 23 -4.78 -1.99 -12.53
CA ARG A 23 -4.46 -1.63 -11.14
C ARG A 23 -5.72 -1.13 -10.47
N GLU A 24 -5.92 -1.51 -9.20
CA GLU A 24 -6.85 -0.85 -8.30
C GLU A 24 -6.51 0.66 -8.17
N PRO A 25 -7.50 1.55 -8.29
CA PRO A 25 -7.31 2.97 -8.03
C PRO A 25 -7.27 3.29 -6.54
N SER A 26 -6.48 4.29 -6.18
CA SER A 26 -6.54 4.91 -4.86
C SER A 26 -7.88 5.62 -4.65
N LEU A 27 -8.43 5.50 -3.45
CA LEU A 27 -9.69 6.06 -2.98
C LEU A 27 -9.60 7.58 -2.80
N GLY A 28 -8.51 8.10 -2.24
CA GLY A 28 -8.35 9.54 -1.95
C GLY A 28 -8.62 10.46 -3.16
N PRO A 29 -8.03 10.19 -4.34
CA PRO A 29 -8.28 10.94 -5.58
C PRO A 29 -9.73 10.95 -6.07
N CYS A 30 -10.52 9.91 -5.74
CA CYS A 30 -11.93 9.82 -6.13
C CYS A 30 -12.78 10.93 -5.49
N PHE A 31 -12.40 11.39 -4.29
CA PHE A 31 -13.05 12.50 -3.58
C PHE A 31 -12.48 13.88 -3.94
N GLY A 32 -11.50 13.94 -4.84
CA GLY A 32 -10.92 15.18 -5.34
C GLY A 32 -11.45 15.58 -6.71
N VAL A 33 -10.81 15.06 -7.78
CA VAL A 33 -11.00 15.56 -9.15
C VAL A 33 -11.25 14.42 -10.17
N LYS A 34 -11.01 13.14 -9.83
CA LYS A 34 -10.94 12.06 -10.82
C LYS A 34 -11.66 10.79 -10.35
N GLY A 35 -12.83 10.50 -10.94
CA GLY A 35 -13.69 9.35 -10.58
C GLY A 35 -13.70 8.17 -11.58
N GLY A 36 -12.71 8.03 -12.47
CA GLY A 36 -12.77 7.00 -13.52
C GLY A 36 -11.41 6.40 -13.86
N ALA A 37 -10.96 5.42 -13.07
CA ALA A 37 -9.71 4.70 -13.33
C ALA A 37 -9.89 3.44 -14.17
N ALA A 38 -11.08 2.83 -14.12
CA ALA A 38 -11.43 1.53 -14.70
C ALA A 38 -11.95 1.58 -16.16
N GLY A 39 -11.57 2.59 -16.93
CA GLY A 39 -12.00 2.78 -18.33
C GLY A 39 -13.08 3.85 -18.48
N GLY A 40 -13.86 3.79 -19.57
CA GLY A 40 -14.95 4.73 -19.80
C GLY A 40 -15.79 4.40 -21.03
N GLY A 41 -17.03 4.90 -21.04
CA GLY A 41 -18.02 4.59 -22.08
C GLY A 41 -18.33 3.09 -22.14
N TYR A 42 -18.34 2.51 -23.35
CA TYR A 42 -18.60 1.08 -23.56
C TYR A 42 -17.40 0.16 -23.30
N SER A 43 -16.27 0.70 -22.84
CA SER A 43 -15.05 -0.05 -22.54
C SER A 43 -14.57 0.28 -21.13
N GLN A 44 -15.25 -0.33 -20.16
CA GLN A 44 -15.01 -0.17 -18.73
C GLN A 44 -15.14 -1.51 -17.99
N VAL A 45 -14.53 -1.57 -16.80
CA VAL A 45 -14.64 -2.69 -15.84
C VAL A 45 -15.68 -2.37 -14.78
N LEU A 46 -16.42 -3.39 -14.35
CA LEU A 46 -17.54 -3.29 -13.42
C LEU A 46 -17.39 -4.33 -12.28
N PRO A 47 -17.92 -4.04 -11.07
CA PRO A 47 -18.67 -2.83 -10.69
C PRO A 47 -17.75 -1.62 -10.38
N MET A 48 -17.96 -0.50 -11.08
CA MET A 48 -17.05 0.65 -11.01
C MET A 48 -17.07 1.37 -9.65
N GLU A 49 -18.23 1.42 -9.00
CA GLU A 49 -18.37 2.06 -7.69
C GLU A 49 -17.57 1.32 -6.61
N GLU A 50 -17.60 -0.02 -6.63
CA GLU A 50 -16.81 -0.83 -5.70
C GLU A 50 -15.30 -0.68 -5.98
N ILE A 51 -14.89 -0.77 -7.26
CA ILE A 51 -13.49 -0.63 -7.68
C ILE A 51 -12.90 0.74 -7.30
N ASN A 52 -13.69 1.81 -7.35
CA ASN A 52 -13.23 3.15 -7.02
C ASN A 52 -13.24 3.48 -5.51
N LEU A 53 -13.84 2.63 -4.68
CA LEU A 53 -14.00 2.88 -3.25
C LEU A 53 -13.17 1.88 -2.45
N HIS A 54 -13.82 0.99 -1.70
CA HIS A 54 -13.13 0.06 -0.81
C HIS A 54 -12.73 -1.24 -1.49
N PHE A 55 -13.35 -1.53 -2.63
CA PHE A 55 -13.24 -2.78 -3.36
C PHE A 55 -13.17 -4.00 -2.41
N THR A 56 -12.11 -4.79 -2.50
CA THR A 56 -11.87 -5.96 -1.66
C THR A 56 -11.06 -5.65 -0.38
N GLY A 57 -10.64 -4.40 -0.21
CA GLY A 57 -9.92 -3.92 0.96
C GLY A 57 -8.40 -4.04 0.90
N ASP A 58 -7.83 -4.25 -0.29
CA ASP A 58 -6.39 -4.47 -0.46
C ASP A 58 -5.57 -3.24 -0.07
N ILE A 59 -6.02 -2.04 -0.47
CA ILE A 59 -5.38 -0.78 -0.06
C ILE A 59 -5.47 -0.59 1.47
N HIS A 60 -6.59 -0.97 2.11
CA HIS A 60 -6.72 -0.90 3.58
C HIS A 60 -5.74 -1.85 4.27
N ALA A 61 -5.51 -3.04 3.71
CA ALA A 61 -4.53 -3.99 4.21
C ALA A 61 -3.10 -3.45 4.08
N VAL A 62 -2.76 -2.81 2.95
CA VAL A 62 -1.47 -2.13 2.74
C VAL A 62 -1.28 -0.98 3.72
N GLU A 63 -2.29 -0.14 3.92
CA GLU A 63 -2.26 0.95 4.89
C GLU A 63 -2.01 0.42 6.31
N SER A 64 -2.74 -0.62 6.70
CA SER A 64 -2.62 -1.27 8.01
C SER A 64 -1.22 -1.84 8.23
N ALA A 65 -0.67 -2.57 7.25
CA ALA A 65 0.68 -3.13 7.33
C ALA A 65 1.77 -2.03 7.40
N HIS A 66 1.64 -0.98 6.60
CA HIS A 66 2.56 0.15 6.61
C HIS A 66 2.57 0.88 7.97
N ASN A 67 1.38 1.17 8.50
CA ASN A 67 1.24 1.90 9.76
C ASN A 67 1.57 1.02 10.98
N LEU A 68 1.39 -0.30 10.90
CA LEU A 68 1.90 -1.23 11.90
C LEU A 68 3.43 -1.12 12.02
N LEU A 69 4.15 -1.08 10.90
CA LEU A 69 5.62 -0.92 10.92
C LEU A 69 6.04 0.41 11.55
N ALA A 70 5.36 1.50 11.21
CA ALA A 70 5.59 2.80 11.82
C ALA A 70 5.34 2.78 13.35
N ALA A 71 4.23 2.16 13.78
CA ALA A 71 3.90 2.03 15.20
C ALA A 71 4.90 1.14 15.96
N MET A 72 5.34 0.03 15.37
CA MET A 72 6.36 -0.84 15.96
C MET A 72 7.72 -0.14 16.09
N LEU A 73 8.08 0.71 15.12
CA LEU A 73 9.28 1.54 15.17
C LEU A 73 9.20 2.54 16.33
N ASP A 74 8.11 3.30 16.45
CA ASP A 74 7.98 4.29 17.51
C ASP A 74 7.85 3.64 18.90
N ASN A 75 7.19 2.47 18.99
CA ASN A 75 7.18 1.68 20.22
C ASN A 75 8.59 1.19 20.58
N ARG A 76 9.41 0.79 19.60
CA ARG A 76 10.83 0.43 19.83
C ARG A 76 11.62 1.61 20.39
N LEU A 77 11.43 2.81 19.84
CA LEU A 77 12.04 4.04 20.36
C LEU A 77 11.62 4.29 21.82
N HIS A 78 10.34 4.08 22.13
CA HIS A 78 9.79 4.32 23.47
C HIS A 78 10.25 3.28 24.52
N GLN A 79 10.31 1.99 24.16
CA GLN A 79 10.59 0.88 25.08
C GLN A 79 12.10 0.66 25.37
N GLY A 80 12.95 1.64 25.06
CA GLY A 80 14.37 1.63 25.40
C GLY A 80 15.34 1.63 24.21
N ASN A 81 14.86 1.52 22.97
CA ASN A 81 15.66 1.69 21.76
C ASN A 81 16.97 0.88 21.74
N ASP A 82 16.90 -0.40 22.08
CA ASP A 82 18.04 -1.35 22.06
C ASP A 82 18.71 -1.48 20.69
N LEU A 83 18.01 -1.17 19.60
CA LEU A 83 18.56 -1.11 18.24
C LEU A 83 19.40 0.17 17.97
N GLY A 84 19.33 1.17 18.86
CA GLY A 84 20.09 2.42 18.73
C GLY A 84 19.66 3.29 17.55
N ILE A 85 18.38 3.22 17.16
CA ILE A 85 17.78 3.99 16.07
C ILE A 85 17.92 5.49 16.39
N ASP A 86 18.38 6.28 15.43
CA ASP A 86 18.36 7.75 15.54
C ASP A 86 16.98 8.26 15.10
N PRO A 87 16.18 8.90 15.97
CA PRO A 87 14.85 9.40 15.61
C PRO A 87 14.85 10.41 14.44
N ARG A 88 15.99 11.05 14.17
CA ARG A 88 16.17 12.04 13.09
C ARG A 88 16.47 11.38 11.74
N GLU A 89 16.99 10.16 11.77
CA GLU A 89 17.36 9.36 10.59
C GLU A 89 16.33 8.27 10.29
N VAL A 90 15.10 8.42 10.82
CA VAL A 90 13.97 7.55 10.45
C VAL A 90 13.45 7.98 9.09
N THR A 91 13.56 7.08 8.11
CA THR A 91 13.07 7.30 6.75
C THR A 91 11.64 6.79 6.56
N TRP A 92 11.19 5.87 7.42
CA TRP A 92 9.85 5.30 7.34
C TRP A 92 8.79 6.32 7.81
N ARG A 93 7.94 6.72 6.88
CA ARG A 93 6.81 7.65 7.09
C ARG A 93 5.56 6.85 7.51
N ARG A 94 4.39 7.47 7.40
CA ARG A 94 3.09 6.83 7.59
C ARG A 94 2.31 6.88 6.28
N ALA A 95 1.23 6.11 6.20
CA ALA A 95 0.39 6.06 5.01
C ALA A 95 -1.07 6.35 5.36
N MET A 96 -1.77 7.06 4.48
CA MET A 96 -3.23 7.06 4.46
C MET A 96 -3.73 7.21 3.03
N ASP A 97 -4.82 6.53 2.66
CA ASP A 97 -5.36 6.65 1.30
C ASP A 97 -6.33 7.83 1.16
N MET A 98 -5.85 9.02 1.52
CA MET A 98 -6.62 10.26 1.50
C MET A 98 -5.79 11.42 0.97
N ASN A 99 -6.44 12.36 0.28
CA ASN A 99 -5.81 13.58 -0.21
C ASN A 99 -5.66 14.63 0.91
N GLU A 100 -4.81 14.37 1.89
CA GLU A 100 -4.57 15.27 3.02
C GLU A 100 -3.20 15.95 2.95
N ARG A 101 -3.17 17.22 2.56
CA ARG A 101 -1.90 17.98 2.42
C ARG A 101 -1.29 18.37 3.76
N ALA A 102 -2.10 18.53 4.81
CA ALA A 102 -1.65 19.01 6.12
C ALA A 102 -0.75 17.99 6.83
N LEU A 103 -0.84 16.70 6.45
CA LEU A 103 -0.06 15.62 7.03
C LEU A 103 1.30 15.39 6.35
N ARG A 104 1.67 16.19 5.34
CA ARG A 104 2.95 16.02 4.63
C ARG A 104 4.17 16.16 5.55
N ASN A 105 4.12 17.08 6.50
CA ASN A 105 5.18 17.32 7.48
C ASN A 105 4.53 17.56 8.85
N ILE A 106 4.81 16.70 9.81
CA ILE A 106 4.27 16.74 11.16
C ILE A 106 5.34 16.39 12.18
N VAL A 107 5.09 16.74 13.45
CA VAL A 107 5.85 16.24 14.59
C VAL A 107 4.95 15.28 15.36
N VAL A 108 5.44 14.07 15.64
CA VAL A 108 4.75 13.05 16.44
C VAL A 108 5.43 12.85 17.79
N GLY A 109 4.83 12.08 18.70
CA GLY A 109 5.43 11.73 19.98
C GLY A 109 5.47 12.88 20.99
N LEU A 110 4.60 13.90 20.82
CA LEU A 110 4.44 15.02 21.74
C LEU A 110 3.60 14.64 22.96
N GLY A 111 3.57 15.51 23.98
CA GLY A 111 2.76 15.31 25.19
C GLY A 111 3.50 14.67 26.36
N GLY A 112 4.84 14.72 26.37
CA GLY A 112 5.67 14.25 27.48
C GLY A 112 6.03 12.76 27.40
N ARG A 113 6.76 12.28 28.41
CA ARG A 113 7.44 10.96 28.40
C ARG A 113 6.52 9.78 28.11
N ALA A 114 5.26 9.83 28.54
CA ALA A 114 4.29 8.75 28.34
C ALA A 114 3.88 8.57 26.87
N ASN A 115 4.07 9.59 26.03
CA ASN A 115 3.51 9.64 24.67
C ASN A 115 4.55 9.40 23.56
N GLY A 116 5.76 8.96 23.92
CA GLY A 116 6.80 8.56 22.97
C GLY A 116 7.98 9.52 22.89
N VAL A 117 8.70 9.45 21.77
CA VAL A 117 9.88 10.27 21.47
C VAL A 117 9.51 11.27 20.37
N PRO A 118 9.62 12.60 20.63
CA PRO A 118 9.35 13.60 19.61
C PRO A 118 10.27 13.43 18.38
N ARG A 119 9.67 13.39 17.18
CA ARG A 119 10.41 13.38 15.90
C ARG A 119 9.57 13.93 14.76
N GLU A 120 10.25 14.41 13.72
CA GLU A 120 9.63 14.79 12.46
C GLU A 120 9.28 13.55 11.63
N THR A 121 8.18 13.64 10.88
CA THR A 121 7.68 12.61 9.97
C THR A 121 6.64 13.22 9.02
N GLY A 122 5.99 12.40 8.22
CA GLY A 122 4.74 12.77 7.57
C GLY A 122 3.97 11.55 7.12
N PHE A 123 2.90 11.81 6.37
CA PHE A 123 2.09 10.82 5.67
C PHE A 123 2.29 10.91 4.17
N ASP A 124 2.29 9.76 3.52
CA ASP A 124 2.21 9.61 2.08
C ASP A 124 0.88 8.92 1.73
N ILE A 125 0.46 9.04 0.46
CA ILE A 125 -0.71 8.30 -0.01
C ILE A 125 -0.40 6.80 -0.04
N THR A 126 -1.34 5.93 0.38
CA THR A 126 -1.05 4.50 0.59
C THR A 126 -0.47 3.80 -0.63
N VAL A 127 -0.91 4.15 -1.84
CA VAL A 127 -0.36 3.59 -3.10
C VAL A 127 1.11 3.97 -3.38
N ALA A 128 1.67 4.96 -2.68
CA ALA A 128 3.09 5.33 -2.76
C ALA A 128 3.98 4.52 -1.79
N SER A 129 3.38 3.72 -0.91
CA SER A 129 4.08 2.87 0.05
C SER A 129 4.97 1.83 -0.63
N GLU A 130 6.17 1.60 -0.09
CA GLU A 130 7.02 0.46 -0.51
C GLU A 130 6.30 -0.88 -0.29
N ILE A 131 5.38 -0.98 0.67
CA ILE A 131 4.55 -2.17 0.90
C ILE A 131 3.67 -2.48 -0.30
N MET A 132 3.13 -1.45 -0.98
CA MET A 132 2.35 -1.61 -2.22
C MET A 132 3.24 -2.16 -3.35
N ALA A 133 4.45 -1.61 -3.50
CA ALA A 133 5.41 -2.09 -4.48
C ALA A 133 5.83 -3.55 -4.21
N ILE A 134 6.07 -3.90 -2.95
CA ILE A 134 6.38 -5.27 -2.53
C ILE A 134 5.21 -6.21 -2.84
N LEU A 135 3.97 -5.83 -2.53
CA LEU A 135 2.78 -6.63 -2.83
C LEU A 135 2.68 -6.95 -4.33
N CYS A 136 2.82 -5.93 -5.19
CA CYS A 136 2.78 -6.07 -6.65
C CYS A 136 3.94 -6.88 -7.26
N LEU A 137 5.05 -7.05 -6.53
CA LEU A 137 6.25 -7.75 -7.00
C LEU A 137 6.46 -9.11 -6.32
N SER A 138 5.55 -9.52 -5.43
CA SER A 138 5.67 -10.77 -4.70
C SER A 138 5.04 -11.92 -5.47
N GLU A 139 5.72 -13.06 -5.53
CA GLU A 139 5.19 -14.25 -6.22
C GLU A 139 4.27 -15.11 -5.33
N ASN A 140 4.44 -15.00 -4.01
CA ASN A 140 3.70 -15.76 -3.01
C ASN A 140 3.91 -15.16 -1.61
N LEU A 141 3.18 -15.68 -0.62
CA LEU A 141 3.23 -15.16 0.76
C LEU A 141 4.61 -15.29 1.43
N ALA A 142 5.41 -16.30 1.06
CA ALA A 142 6.75 -16.46 1.60
C ALA A 142 7.71 -15.40 1.04
N ASP A 143 7.67 -15.16 -0.27
CA ASP A 143 8.42 -14.07 -0.93
C ASP A 143 7.99 -12.69 -0.39
N LEU A 144 6.68 -12.46 -0.25
CA LEU A 144 6.13 -11.25 0.37
C LEU A 144 6.75 -11.00 1.76
N LYS A 145 6.70 -12.01 2.64
CA LYS A 145 7.28 -11.92 3.99
C LYS A 145 8.78 -11.67 3.97
N GLU A 146 9.52 -12.28 3.05
CA GLU A 146 10.95 -12.08 2.90
C GLU A 146 11.27 -10.64 2.48
N ARG A 147 10.59 -10.12 1.45
CA ARG A 147 10.76 -8.74 0.97
C ARG A 147 10.42 -7.72 2.04
N LEU A 148 9.30 -7.92 2.74
CA LEU A 148 8.90 -7.08 3.88
C LEU A 148 9.99 -7.00 4.97
N SER A 149 10.73 -8.09 5.21
CA SER A 149 11.81 -8.09 6.21
C SER A 149 13.01 -7.19 5.83
N LYS A 150 13.18 -6.92 4.53
CA LYS A 150 14.32 -6.18 3.97
C LYS A 150 14.10 -4.68 3.90
N VAL A 151 12.85 -4.22 4.09
CA VAL A 151 12.47 -2.80 4.13
C VAL A 151 13.34 -2.03 5.12
N ILE A 152 13.96 -0.95 4.65
CA ILE A 152 14.80 -0.07 5.47
C ILE A 152 13.91 0.97 6.13
N VAL A 153 13.97 1.06 7.46
CA VAL A 153 13.13 2.00 8.22
C VAL A 153 13.87 3.23 8.72
N GLY A 154 15.20 3.20 8.68
CA GLY A 154 16.05 4.30 9.07
C GLY A 154 17.45 3.82 9.45
N TYR A 155 18.16 4.67 10.18
CA TYR A 155 19.54 4.42 10.57
C TYR A 155 19.75 4.55 12.08
N THR A 156 20.75 3.86 12.57
CA THR A 156 21.25 4.04 13.93
C THR A 156 22.09 5.31 14.04
N THR A 157 22.36 5.74 15.27
CA THR A 157 23.31 6.85 15.55
C THR A 157 24.72 6.64 15.02
N LYS A 158 25.07 5.40 14.64
CA LYS A 158 26.35 5.02 14.00
C LYS A 158 26.25 4.85 12.49
N GLY A 159 25.13 5.23 11.86
CA GLY A 159 24.90 5.11 10.43
C GLY A 159 24.59 3.69 9.93
N LYS A 160 24.39 2.71 10.82
CA LYS A 160 23.97 1.35 10.40
C LYS A 160 22.49 1.35 10.02
N VAL A 161 22.18 0.66 8.92
CA VAL A 161 20.80 0.42 8.45
C VAL A 161 20.02 -0.37 9.49
N VAL A 162 18.77 0.04 9.73
CA VAL A 162 17.78 -0.70 10.50
C VAL A 162 16.65 -1.13 9.56
N LYS A 163 16.28 -2.41 9.60
CA LYS A 163 15.26 -3.01 8.75
C LYS A 163 14.01 -3.38 9.53
N ALA A 164 12.90 -3.55 8.83
CA ALA A 164 11.66 -4.07 9.40
C ALA A 164 11.84 -5.48 10.03
N GLY A 165 12.76 -6.28 9.49
CA GLY A 165 13.18 -7.56 10.06
C GLY A 165 13.79 -7.44 11.45
N ASP A 166 14.58 -6.39 11.71
CA ASP A 166 15.20 -6.12 13.01
C ASP A 166 14.15 -5.75 14.06
N LEU A 167 13.04 -5.12 13.61
CA LEU A 167 11.86 -4.84 14.43
C LEU A 167 10.93 -6.06 14.59
N LYS A 168 11.21 -7.18 13.92
CA LYS A 168 10.37 -8.39 13.87
C LYS A 168 8.95 -8.14 13.33
N ALA A 169 8.79 -7.16 12.45
CA ALA A 169 7.48 -6.73 11.94
C ALA A 169 6.95 -7.57 10.77
N GLN A 170 7.83 -8.21 10.00
CA GLN A 170 7.53 -8.87 8.73
C GLN A 170 6.45 -9.96 8.83
N GLY A 171 6.40 -10.71 9.93
CA GLY A 171 5.40 -11.75 10.11
C GLY A 171 3.99 -11.18 10.29
N ALA A 172 3.86 -10.14 11.10
CA ALA A 172 2.59 -9.47 11.35
C ALA A 172 2.11 -8.68 10.12
N MET A 173 3.01 -8.00 9.41
CA MET A 173 2.68 -7.34 8.14
C MET A 173 2.21 -8.35 7.09
N ALA A 174 2.89 -9.49 6.93
CA ALA A 174 2.47 -10.54 6.01
C ALA A 174 1.09 -11.13 6.39
N ALA A 175 0.78 -11.23 7.68
CA ALA A 175 -0.53 -11.69 8.14
C ALA A 175 -1.65 -10.71 7.76
N LEU A 176 -1.41 -9.40 7.84
CA LEU A 176 -2.37 -8.37 7.40
C LEU A 176 -2.61 -8.40 5.88
N LEU A 177 -1.58 -8.75 5.11
CA LEU A 177 -1.62 -8.79 3.64
C LEU A 177 -2.00 -10.17 3.08
N LYS A 178 -2.33 -11.15 3.93
CA LYS A 178 -2.55 -12.55 3.53
C LYS A 178 -3.64 -12.69 2.46
N GLU A 179 -4.72 -11.93 2.58
CA GLU A 179 -5.81 -11.97 1.61
C GLU A 179 -5.55 -11.05 0.42
N ALA A 180 -4.94 -9.88 0.66
CA ALA A 180 -4.63 -8.86 -0.35
C ALA A 180 -3.59 -9.28 -1.40
N ILE A 181 -2.86 -10.38 -1.19
CA ILE A 181 -1.96 -10.95 -2.20
C ILE A 181 -2.73 -11.70 -3.30
N ASN A 182 -4.00 -12.04 -3.06
CA ASN A 182 -4.82 -12.78 -4.03
C ASN A 182 -5.42 -11.80 -5.06
N PRO A 183 -5.33 -12.10 -6.37
CA PRO A 183 -5.93 -11.24 -7.40
C PRO A 183 -7.47 -11.19 -7.32
N ASN A 184 -8.04 -10.01 -7.59
CA ASN A 184 -9.48 -9.80 -7.56
C ASN A 184 -10.09 -9.99 -8.95
N LEU A 185 -11.03 -10.93 -9.09
CA LEU A 185 -11.70 -11.20 -10.37
C LEU A 185 -12.97 -10.36 -10.51
N VAL A 186 -13.00 -9.55 -11.57
CA VAL A 186 -14.15 -8.76 -12.02
C VAL A 186 -14.33 -8.93 -13.54
N GLN A 187 -15.17 -8.10 -14.17
CA GLN A 187 -15.47 -8.24 -15.60
C GLN A 187 -15.68 -6.90 -16.30
N THR A 188 -15.54 -6.88 -17.63
CA THR A 188 -15.94 -5.73 -18.45
C THR A 188 -17.44 -5.68 -18.71
N VAL A 189 -17.93 -4.58 -19.29
CA VAL A 189 -19.32 -4.45 -19.78
C VAL A 189 -19.71 -5.59 -20.74
N LYS A 190 -18.75 -6.15 -21.48
CA LYS A 190 -18.97 -7.26 -22.41
C LYS A 190 -18.65 -8.63 -21.79
N HIS A 191 -18.64 -8.73 -20.47
CA HIS A 191 -18.42 -9.97 -19.72
C HIS A 191 -17.04 -10.62 -19.99
N VAL A 192 -16.03 -9.81 -20.31
CA VAL A 192 -14.66 -10.29 -20.42
C VAL A 192 -14.01 -10.32 -19.03
N PRO A 193 -13.38 -11.42 -18.61
CA PRO A 193 -12.73 -11.52 -17.30
C PRO A 193 -11.60 -10.49 -17.12
N ALA A 194 -11.48 -9.98 -15.89
CA ALA A 194 -10.51 -8.96 -15.54
C ALA A 194 -9.95 -9.15 -14.13
N PHE A 195 -8.63 -9.06 -13.98
CA PHE A 195 -8.02 -8.80 -12.68
C PHE A 195 -7.82 -7.30 -12.48
N VAL A 196 -8.10 -6.83 -11.26
CA VAL A 196 -7.89 -5.46 -10.81
C VAL A 196 -7.11 -5.47 -9.51
#